data_AF-A0A1Y5TBS6-F1
#
_entry.id   AF-A0A1Y5TBS6-F1
#
_cell.length_a   1.000
_cell.length_b   1.000
_cell.length_c   1.000
_cell.angle_alpha   90.00
_cell.angle_beta   90.00
_cell.angle_gamma   90.00
#
_symmetry.space_group_name_H-M   'P 1'
#
loop_
_entity.id
_entity.type
_entity.pdbx_description
1 polymer ?
#
loop_
_entity_poly.entity_id
_entity_poly.type
_entity_poly.pdbx_seq_one_letter_code
_entity_poly.pdbx_strand_id
1 'polypeptide(L)'
;MRICLSLIALIAAPAFAQTADEVAAMTAAIEEAGCFVTADNGDEVQQASGLDADQTVAVITKMYGDGMVALTEDGNMKLTSEACP
;
A
#
# COMPACT_ATOMS: atom_id res chain seq x y z
N MET A 1 26.01 -4.62 -45.53
CA MET A 1 25.05 -3.62 -45.00
C MET A 1 24.16 -4.36 -44.01
N ARG A 2 24.37 -4.16 -42.70
CA ARG A 2 23.41 -3.47 -41.80
C ARG A 2 22.14 -4.33 -41.57
N ILE A 3 21.75 -4.78 -40.37
CA ILE A 3 21.91 -4.24 -39.01
C ILE A 3 21.70 -5.42 -38.04
N CYS A 4 22.57 -5.55 -37.05
CA CYS A 4 22.28 -6.27 -35.81
C CYS A 4 21.02 -5.66 -35.20
N LEU A 5 19.90 -6.38 -35.19
CA LEU A 5 18.73 -5.96 -34.43
C LEU A 5 19.00 -6.28 -32.95
N SER A 6 19.70 -5.34 -32.32
CA SER A 6 20.03 -5.36 -30.91
C SER A 6 18.77 -5.51 -30.05
N LEU A 7 18.88 -6.38 -29.04
CA LEU A 7 18.06 -6.46 -27.84
C LEU A 7 17.32 -5.16 -27.52
N ILE A 8 16.00 -5.17 -27.62
CA ILE A 8 15.17 -4.34 -26.75
C ILE A 8 15.09 -5.11 -25.44
N ALA A 9 16.11 -4.96 -24.60
CA ALA A 9 15.98 -5.21 -23.19
C ALA A 9 15.03 -4.13 -22.68
N LEU A 10 13.74 -4.45 -22.62
CA LEU A 10 12.78 -3.69 -21.81
C LEU A 10 13.29 -3.84 -20.38
N ILE A 11 14.06 -2.85 -19.93
CA ILE A 11 14.38 -2.68 -18.53
C ILE A 11 13.04 -2.34 -17.89
N ALA A 12 12.30 -3.38 -17.50
CA ALA A 12 11.33 -3.27 -16.46
C ALA A 12 12.14 -2.80 -15.25
N ALA A 13 12.23 -1.48 -15.05
CA ALA A 13 12.48 -0.98 -13.72
C ALA A 13 11.46 -1.72 -12.84
N PRO A 14 11.89 -2.38 -11.75
CA PRO A 14 10.93 -2.93 -10.84
C PRO A 14 10.13 -1.73 -10.35
N ALA A 15 8.94 -1.52 -10.89
CA ALA A 15 7.89 -0.89 -10.11
C ALA A 15 7.86 -1.77 -8.86
N PHE A 16 8.32 -1.22 -7.73
CA PHE A 16 8.36 -1.94 -6.46
C PHE A 16 6.91 -2.30 -6.12
N ALA A 17 6.47 -3.45 -6.64
CA ALA A 17 5.27 -4.10 -6.19
C ALA A 17 5.47 -4.26 -4.70
N GLN A 18 4.63 -3.59 -3.93
CA GLN A 18 4.75 -3.61 -2.47
C GLN A 18 4.76 -5.07 -2.02
N THR A 19 5.71 -5.37 -1.16
CA THR A 19 5.93 -6.72 -0.68
C THR A 19 4.77 -7.18 0.17
N ALA A 20 4.59 -8.49 0.30
CA ALA A 20 3.57 -9.04 1.19
C ALA A 20 3.81 -8.60 2.64
N ASP A 21 5.08 -8.42 3.04
CA ASP A 21 5.46 -7.99 4.38
C ASP A 21 5.06 -6.52 4.63
N GLU A 22 5.29 -5.62 3.67
CA GLU A 22 4.87 -4.21 3.79
C GLU A 22 3.34 -4.08 3.87
N VAL A 23 2.60 -4.86 3.07
CA VAL A 23 1.13 -4.91 3.13
C VAL A 23 0.64 -5.48 4.47
N ALA A 24 1.28 -6.53 4.98
CA ALA A 24 0.96 -7.12 6.27
C ALA A 24 1.23 -6.14 7.43
N ALA A 25 2.35 -5.42 7.38
CA ALA A 25 2.70 -4.42 8.39
C ALA A 25 1.69 -3.27 8.45
N MET A 26 1.28 -2.73 7.29
CA MET A 26 0.24 -1.71 7.22
C MET A 26 -1.13 -2.26 7.67
N THR A 27 -1.48 -3.49 7.27
CA THR A 27 -2.73 -4.14 7.69
C THR A 27 -2.79 -4.25 9.22
N ALA A 28 -1.73 -4.75 9.85
CA ALA A 28 -1.65 -4.88 11.30
C ALA A 28 -1.73 -3.52 12.02
N ALA A 29 -1.08 -2.49 11.48
CA ALA A 29 -1.15 -1.13 12.03
C ALA A 29 -2.57 -0.56 11.98
N ILE A 30 -3.31 -0.78 10.88
CA ILE A 30 -4.70 -0.33 10.77
C ILE A 30 -5.62 -1.14 11.70
N GLU A 31 -5.39 -2.43 11.88
CA GLU A 31 -6.12 -3.27 12.85
C GLU A 31 -5.89 -2.79 14.29
N GLU A 32 -4.65 -2.47 14.66
CA GLU A 32 -4.31 -1.90 15.98
C GLU A 32 -4.96 -0.53 16.21
N ALA A 33 -5.08 0.29 15.15
CA ALA A 33 -5.78 1.57 15.18
C ALA A 33 -7.32 1.45 15.19
N GLY A 34 -7.87 0.23 15.26
CA GLY A 34 -9.32 0.01 15.34
C GLY A 34 -10.01 -0.01 13.98
N CYS A 35 -9.32 -0.50 12.94
CA CYS A 35 -9.82 -0.72 11.57
C CYS A 35 -10.02 0.54 10.71
N PHE A 36 -9.77 1.73 11.24
CA PHE A 36 -9.94 2.98 10.52
C PHE A 36 -8.68 3.84 10.57
N VAL A 37 -8.35 4.43 9.42
CA VAL A 37 -7.40 5.52 9.29
C VAL A 37 -8.19 6.80 9.04
N THR A 38 -7.99 7.78 9.91
CA THR A 38 -8.61 9.10 9.90
C THR A 38 -7.52 10.16 9.67
N ALA A 39 -7.94 11.42 9.54
CA ALA A 39 -6.99 12.54 9.47
C ALA A 39 -6.17 12.72 10.77
N ASP A 40 -6.69 12.24 11.91
CA ASP A 40 -6.07 12.46 13.23
C ASP A 40 -5.08 11.35 13.60
N ASN A 41 -5.24 10.13 13.09
CA ASN A 41 -4.40 8.97 13.45
C ASN A 41 -3.47 8.49 12.32
N GLY A 42 -3.49 9.14 11.15
CA GLY A 42 -2.70 8.71 9.98
C GLY A 42 -1.20 8.60 10.26
N ASP A 43 -0.63 9.58 10.97
CA ASP A 43 0.79 9.58 11.35
C ASP A 43 1.13 8.46 12.35
N GLU A 44 0.19 8.12 13.24
CA GLU A 44 0.36 7.04 14.22
C GLU A 44 0.31 5.67 13.54
N VAL A 45 -0.64 5.48 12.62
CA VAL A 45 -0.77 4.26 11.80
C VAL A 45 0.47 4.06 10.93
N GLN A 46 0.94 5.13 10.29
CA GLN A 46 2.18 5.09 9.52
C GLN A 46 3.36 4.66 10.40
N GLN A 47 3.54 5.28 11.57
CA GLN A 47 4.63 4.93 12.48
C GLN A 47 4.53 3.48 12.96
N ALA A 48 3.34 3.00 13.30
CA ALA A 48 3.10 1.62 13.73
C ALA A 48 3.41 0.60 12.62
N SER A 49 3.18 0.95 11.36
CA SER A 49 3.55 0.10 10.21
C SER A 49 5.06 -0.05 10.02
N GLY A 50 5.86 0.86 10.59
CA GLY A 50 7.31 0.92 10.39
C GLY A 50 7.74 1.34 8.98
N LEU A 51 6.79 1.74 8.12
CA LEU A 51 7.04 2.20 6.76
C LEU A 51 7.35 3.69 6.73
N ASP A 52 8.20 4.10 5.80
CA ASP A 52 8.35 5.51 5.48
C ASP A 52 7.13 6.06 4.70
N ALA A 53 7.13 7.36 4.40
CA ALA A 53 6.00 8.01 3.76
C ALA A 53 5.78 7.54 2.32
N ASP A 54 6.85 7.31 1.56
CA ASP A 54 6.75 6.89 0.16
C ASP A 54 6.25 5.44 0.07
N GLN A 55 6.75 4.56 0.95
CA GLN A 55 6.27 3.20 1.11
C GLN A 55 4.81 3.18 1.55
N THR A 56 4.43 4.00 2.54
CA THR A 56 3.04 4.10 3.02
C THR A 56 2.08 4.44 1.89
N VAL A 57 2.39 5.47 1.09
CA VAL A 57 1.56 5.87 -0.06
C VAL A 57 1.45 4.74 -1.07
N ALA A 58 2.57 4.05 -1.36
CA ALA A 58 2.57 2.95 -2.30
C ALA A 58 1.78 1.72 -1.80
N VAL A 59 1.88 1.38 -0.52
CA VAL A 59 1.10 0.30 0.13
C VAL A 59 -0.39 0.63 0.14
N ILE A 60 -0.78 1.82 0.58
CA ILE A 60 -2.20 2.22 0.60
C ILE A 60 -2.79 2.20 -0.82
N THR A 61 -2.03 2.67 -1.82
CA THR A 61 -2.46 2.61 -3.23
C THR A 61 -2.68 1.17 -3.68
N LYS A 62 -1.77 0.24 -3.31
CA LYS A 62 -1.94 -1.18 -3.60
C LYS A 62 -3.16 -1.76 -2.88
N MET A 63 -3.29 -1.53 -1.57
CA MET A 63 -4.39 -2.05 -0.76
C MET A 63 -5.74 -1.58 -1.32
N TYR A 64 -5.82 -0.32 -1.79
CA TYR A 64 -7.03 0.20 -2.43
C TYR A 64 -7.30 -0.52 -3.77
N GLY A 65 -6.27 -0.71 -4.60
CA GLY A 65 -6.38 -1.45 -5.87
C GLY A 65 -6.79 -2.92 -5.69
N ASP A 66 -6.37 -3.54 -4.58
CA ASP A 66 -6.70 -4.92 -4.22
C ASP A 66 -8.03 -5.04 -3.45
N GLY A 67 -8.71 -3.92 -3.16
CA GLY A 67 -9.97 -3.90 -2.42
C GLY A 67 -9.85 -4.21 -0.92
N MET A 68 -8.63 -4.15 -0.38
CA MET A 68 -8.36 -4.37 1.05
C MET A 68 -8.74 -3.16 1.90
N VAL A 69 -8.78 -1.95 1.32
CA VAL A 69 -9.25 -0.73 2.00
C VAL A 69 -10.26 0.00 1.15
N ALA A 70 -11.20 0.67 1.81
CA ALA A 70 -12.22 1.49 1.16
C ALA A 70 -12.33 2.86 1.85
N LEU A 71 -12.64 3.89 1.07
CA LEU A 71 -13.01 5.18 1.62
C LEU A 71 -14.48 5.14 2.09
N THR A 72 -14.74 5.63 3.29
CA THR A 72 -16.08 5.81 3.82
C THR A 72 -16.67 7.15 3.40
N GLU A 73 -17.98 7.34 3.60
CA GLU A 73 -18.65 8.61 3.31
C GLU A 73 -18.08 9.79 4.12
N ASP A 74 -17.53 9.51 5.30
CA ASP A 74 -16.91 10.50 6.18
C ASP A 74 -15.47 10.86 5.78
N GLY A 75 -14.95 10.27 4.70
CA GLY A 75 -13.59 10.51 4.21
C GLY A 75 -12.49 9.74 4.95
N ASN A 76 -12.86 8.81 5.83
CA ASN A 76 -11.93 7.91 6.49
C ASN A 76 -11.63 6.71 5.59
N MET A 77 -10.50 6.05 5.82
CA MET A 77 -10.17 4.79 5.17
C MET A 77 -10.46 3.65 6.14
N LYS A 78 -11.24 2.66 5.70
CA LYS A 78 -11.58 1.46 6.46
C LYS A 78 -10.88 0.24 5.88
N LEU A 79 -10.25 -0.56 6.73
CA LEU A 79 -9.74 -1.87 6.34
C LEU A 79 -10.89 -2.86 6.16
N THR A 80 -10.82 -3.67 5.10
CA THR A 80 -11.71 -4.78 4.82
C THR A 80 -10.92 -6.08 5.04
N SER A 81 -11.05 -6.64 6.24
CA SER A 81 -10.43 -7.91 6.62
C SER A 81 -11.38 -8.74 7.48
N GLU A 82 -11.02 -9.97 7.82
CA GLU A 82 -11.83 -10.77 8.75
C GLU A 82 -11.91 -10.13 10.15
N ALA A 83 -10.87 -9.38 10.56
CA ALA A 83 -10.84 -8.65 11.83
C ALA A 83 -11.59 -7.30 11.77
N CYS A 84 -11.80 -6.77 10.56
CA CYS A 84 -12.40 -5.47 10.30
C CYS A 84 -13.62 -5.60 9.36
N PRO A 85 -14.78 -6.04 9.89
CA PRO A 85 -16.02 -6.18 9.12
C PRO A 85 -16.65 -4.83 8.78
#